data_AF-A0A1G0ZLM7-F1
#
_entry.id   AF-A0A1G0ZLM7-F1
#
_cell.length_a   1.000
_cell.length_b   1.000
_cell.length_c   1.000
_cell.angle_alpha   90.00
_cell.angle_beta   90.00
_cell.angle_gamma   90.00
#
_symmetry.space_group_name_H-M   'P 1'
#
loop_
_entity.id
_entity.type
_entity.pdbx_description
1 polymer ?
#
loop_
_entity_poly.entity_id
_entity_poly.type
_entity_poly.pdbx_seq_one_letter_code
_entity_poly.pdbx_strand_id
1 'polypeptide(L)'
;MGGHPHKPGKMPHHYDVELDLHGCSSEEALALLEHTVYEHPASSILVIHGRGDGVLRRTVREFAKNSRLVSECEEGELMNLPGGDGVSVLRSY
;
A
#
# COMPACT_ATOMS: atom_id res chain seq x y z
N MET A 1 41.71 -7.28 5.23
CA MET A 1 41.58 -5.82 5.07
C MET A 1 40.73 -5.56 3.85
N GLY A 2 39.59 -4.88 4.01
CA GLY A 2 38.75 -4.41 2.89
C GLY A 2 37.58 -5.32 2.51
N GLY A 3 36.69 -5.65 3.46
CA GLY A 3 35.34 -6.09 3.07
C GLY A 3 34.63 -4.91 2.40
N HIS A 4 34.27 -5.05 1.14
CA HIS A 4 33.42 -4.07 0.46
C HIS A 4 32.10 -3.94 1.24
N PRO A 5 31.61 -2.71 1.52
CA PRO A 5 30.30 -2.54 2.12
C PRO A 5 29.27 -3.10 1.14
N HIS A 6 28.57 -4.15 1.56
CA HIS A 6 27.37 -4.61 0.89
C HIS A 6 26.38 -3.43 0.94
N LYS A 7 26.19 -2.73 -0.19
CA LYS A 7 25.04 -1.82 -0.34
C LYS A 7 23.81 -2.69 -0.08
N PRO A 8 22.82 -2.27 0.75
CA PRO A 8 21.59 -3.03 0.85
C PRO A 8 20.94 -2.97 -0.53
N GLY A 9 21.06 -4.08 -1.28
CA GLY A 9 20.31 -4.25 -2.51
C GLY A 9 18.83 -4.15 -2.16
N LYS A 10 18.06 -3.35 -2.89
CA LYS A 10 16.60 -3.34 -2.84
C LYS A 10 16.11 -4.78 -2.84
N MET A 11 15.64 -5.29 -1.72
CA MET A 11 14.89 -6.53 -1.72
C MET A 11 13.60 -6.23 -2.51
N PRO A 12 13.24 -7.02 -3.52
CA PRO A 12 11.91 -6.90 -4.10
C PRO A 12 10.91 -7.17 -2.97
N HIS A 13 10.12 -6.15 -2.63
CA HIS A 13 9.00 -6.33 -1.74
C HIS A 13 7.98 -7.17 -2.52
N HIS A 14 7.86 -8.46 -2.17
CA HIS A 14 6.81 -9.30 -2.72
C HIS A 14 5.56 -9.08 -1.86
N TYR A 15 4.57 -8.44 -2.45
CA TYR A 15 3.22 -8.35 -1.92
C TYR A 15 2.35 -9.39 -2.63
N ASP A 16 1.34 -9.90 -1.93
CA ASP A 16 0.43 -10.89 -2.51
C ASP A 16 -0.44 -10.27 -3.61
N VAL A 17 -0.77 -8.99 -3.47
CA VAL A 17 -1.55 -8.20 -4.42
C VAL A 17 -0.95 -6.81 -4.59
N GLU A 18 -0.94 -6.30 -5.83
CA GLU A 18 -0.69 -4.89 -6.13
C GLU A 18 -1.97 -4.26 -6.70
N LEU A 19 -2.44 -3.19 -6.07
CA LEU A 19 -3.64 -2.44 -6.47
C LEU A 19 -3.25 -1.01 -6.85
N ASP A 20 -3.34 -0.70 -8.14
CA ASP A 20 -3.10 0.65 -8.66
C ASP A 20 -4.40 1.46 -8.70
N LEU A 21 -4.41 2.62 -8.03
CA LEU A 21 -5.54 3.54 -7.93
C LEU A 21 -5.29 4.87 -8.66
N HIS A 22 -4.20 5.00 -9.42
CA HIS A 22 -3.93 6.25 -10.15
C HIS A 22 -5.09 6.61 -11.08
N GLY A 23 -5.49 7.89 -11.03
CA GLY A 23 -6.56 8.42 -11.87
C GLY A 23 -7.98 8.09 -11.40
N CYS A 24 -8.13 7.24 -10.37
CA CYS A 24 -9.43 7.02 -9.75
C CYS A 24 -9.91 8.27 -9.00
N SER A 25 -11.22 8.47 -9.00
CA SER A 25 -11.91 9.25 -7.98
C SER A 25 -11.86 8.53 -6.63
N SER A 26 -12.16 9.25 -5.53
CA SER A 26 -12.23 8.64 -4.19
C SER A 26 -13.28 7.54 -4.08
N GLU A 27 -14.40 7.66 -4.81
CA GLU A 27 -15.47 6.65 -4.79
C GLU A 27 -15.05 5.37 -5.51
N GLU A 28 -14.45 5.48 -6.70
CA GLU A 28 -13.90 4.32 -7.43
C GLU A 28 -12.80 3.63 -6.63
N ALA A 29 -11.91 4.42 -6.02
CA ALA A 29 -10.84 3.90 -5.18
C ALA A 29 -11.39 3.12 -3.98
N LEU A 30 -12.43 3.64 -3.31
CA LEU A 30 -13.05 2.96 -2.18
C LEU A 30 -13.70 1.63 -2.61
N ALA A 31 -14.42 1.61 -3.73
CA ALA A 31 -15.03 0.39 -4.26
C ALA A 31 -13.98 -0.68 -4.60
N LEU A 32 -12.86 -0.27 -5.22
CA LEU A 32 -11.76 -1.17 -5.54
C LEU A 32 -11.05 -1.70 -4.29
N LEU A 33 -10.86 -0.86 -3.27
CA LEU A 33 -10.28 -1.27 -1.99
C LEU A 33 -11.15 -2.31 -1.27
N GLU A 34 -12.45 -2.04 -1.15
CA GLU A 34 -13.43 -2.95 -0.54
C GLU A 34 -13.43 -4.31 -1.23
N HIS A 35 -13.55 -4.31 -2.57
CA HIS A 35 -13.54 -5.52 -3.38
C HIS A 35 -12.21 -6.28 -3.23
N THR A 36 -11.07 -5.59 -3.34
CA THR A 36 -9.75 -6.25 -3.33
C THR A 36 -9.45 -6.87 -1.97
N VAL A 37 -9.72 -6.17 -0.87
CA VAL A 37 -9.51 -6.71 0.48
C VAL A 37 -10.45 -7.89 0.76
N TYR A 38 -11.69 -7.84 0.27
CA TYR A 38 -12.65 -8.94 0.45
C TYR A 38 -12.22 -10.21 -0.30
N GLU A 39 -11.76 -10.08 -1.54
CA GLU A 39 -11.34 -11.23 -2.37
C GLU A 39 -10.00 -11.84 -1.94
N HIS A 40 -9.18 -11.11 -1.17
CA HIS A 40 -7.85 -11.54 -0.74
C HIS A 40 -7.72 -11.48 0.79
N PRO A 41 -8.35 -12.40 1.53
CA PRO A 41 -8.15 -12.52 2.98
C PRO A 41 -6.71 -12.95 3.30
N ALA A 42 -6.25 -12.65 4.50
CA ALA A 42 -4.92 -12.97 5.03
C ALA A 42 -3.74 -12.62 4.08
N SER A 43 -3.86 -11.51 3.36
CA SER A 43 -2.94 -11.10 2.29
C SER A 43 -2.34 -9.72 2.57
N SER A 44 -1.13 -9.50 2.05
CA SER A 44 -0.49 -8.19 1.98
C SER A 44 -0.76 -7.54 0.63
N ILE A 45 -1.30 -6.32 0.67
CA ILE A 45 -1.76 -5.59 -0.52
C ILE A 45 -0.98 -4.28 -0.62
N LEU A 46 -0.17 -4.14 -1.66
CA LEU A 46 0.46 -2.86 -1.99
C LEU A 46 -0.55 -1.99 -2.73
N VAL A 47 -0.95 -0.89 -2.11
CA VAL A 47 -1.86 0.09 -2.70
C VAL A 47 -1.04 1.24 -3.26
N ILE A 48 -1.09 1.43 -4.57
CA ILE A 48 -0.41 2.50 -5.30
C ILE A 48 -1.44 3.60 -5.58
N HIS A 49 -1.51 4.58 -4.69
CA HIS A 49 -2.48 5.68 -4.78
C HIS A 49 -1.89 6.98 -5.35
N GLY A 50 -0.60 6.99 -5.65
CA GLY A 50 0.13 8.16 -6.11
C GLY A 50 0.29 9.22 -5.02
N ARG A 51 1.10 10.25 -5.32
CA ARG A 51 1.32 11.38 -4.40
C ARG A 51 0.18 12.39 -4.48
N GLY A 52 0.00 13.01 -5.65
CA GLY A 52 -0.99 14.05 -5.90
C GLY A 52 -1.10 15.07 -4.76
N ASP A 53 -2.32 15.58 -4.52
CA ASP A 53 -2.66 16.38 -3.34
C ASP A 53 -3.02 15.50 -2.12
N GLY A 54 -2.65 14.22 -2.15
CA GLY A 54 -2.90 13.24 -1.10
C GLY A 54 -4.37 12.83 -0.91
N VAL A 55 -5.26 13.10 -1.88
CA VAL A 55 -6.68 12.73 -1.81
C VAL A 55 -6.85 11.21 -1.64
N LEU A 56 -6.30 10.43 -2.57
CA LEU A 56 -6.42 8.96 -2.52
C LEU A 56 -5.64 8.36 -1.33
N ARG A 57 -4.50 8.95 -0.96
CA ARG A 57 -3.78 8.59 0.28
C ARG A 57 -4.67 8.72 1.53
N ARG A 58 -5.47 9.79 1.63
CA ARG A 58 -6.43 9.97 2.74
C ARG A 58 -7.57 8.94 2.65
N THR A 59 -8.14 8.74 1.46
CA THR A 59 -9.18 7.72 1.22
C THR A 59 -8.73 6.32 1.65
N VAL A 60 -7.52 5.87 1.27
CA VAL A 60 -6.97 4.56 1.64
C VAL A 60 -6.84 4.41 3.15
N ARG A 61 -6.32 5.44 3.84
CA ARG A 61 -6.14 5.40 5.31
C ARG A 61 -7.46 5.43 6.06
N GLU A 62 -8.42 6.22 5.58
CA GLU A 62 -9.76 6.27 6.16
C GLU A 62 -10.48 4.93 5.97
N PHE A 63 -10.38 4.32 4.79
CA PHE A 63 -10.87 2.96 4.56
C PHE A 63 -10.23 1.97 5.54
N ALA A 64 -8.90 1.92 5.62
CA ALA A 64 -8.19 0.99 6.50
C ALA A 64 -8.57 1.16 7.97
N LYS A 65 -8.75 2.41 8.44
CA LYS A 65 -9.16 2.70 9.83
C LYS A 65 -10.58 2.23 10.15
N ASN A 66 -11.49 2.24 9.17
CA ASN A 66 -12.90 1.94 9.36
C ASN A 66 -13.30 0.52 8.92
N SER A 67 -12.46 -0.15 8.15
CA SER A 67 -12.71 -1.50 7.65
C SER A 67 -12.40 -2.56 8.71
N ARG A 68 -13.35 -3.49 8.92
CA ARG A 68 -13.12 -4.67 9.77
C ARG A 68 -12.33 -5.77 9.07
N LEU A 69 -12.04 -5.59 7.78
CA LEU A 69 -11.30 -6.55 6.97
C LEU A 69 -9.82 -6.22 6.86
N VAL A 70 -9.40 -5.05 7.36
CA VAL A 70 -8.01 -4.59 7.37
C VAL A 70 -7.48 -4.64 8.80
N SER A 71 -6.36 -5.32 9.00
CA SER A 71 -5.68 -5.43 10.29
C SER A 71 -4.62 -4.34 10.48
N GLU A 72 -3.93 -3.97 9.40
CA GLU A 72 -2.83 -3.00 9.42
C GLU A 72 -2.81 -2.14 8.15
N CYS A 73 -2.32 -0.90 8.28
CA CYS A 73 -2.04 0.00 7.18
C CYS A 73 -0.71 0.72 7.44
N GLU A 74 0.33 0.34 6.72
CA GLU A 74 1.67 0.90 6.84
C GLU A 74 1.96 1.90 5.71
N GLU A 75 2.63 3.01 6.03
CA GLU A 75 2.97 4.04 5.05
C GLU A 75 4.27 3.69 4.32
N GLY A 76 4.28 3.80 2.98
CA GLY A 76 5.45 3.41 2.19
C GLY A 76 6.71 4.22 2.49
N GLU A 77 6.59 5.49 2.89
CA GLU A 77 7.73 6.33 3.31
C GLU A 77 8.41 5.78 4.57
N LEU A 78 7.64 5.34 5.56
CA LEU A 78 8.17 4.76 6.80
C LEU A 78 8.84 3.40 6.55
N MET A 79 8.33 2.66 5.57
CA MET A 79 8.85 1.38 5.13
C MET A 79 10.01 1.49 4.13
N ASN A 80 10.41 2.70 3.71
CA ASN A 80 11.41 2.96 2.66
C ASN A 80 11.09 2.27 1.31
N LEU A 81 9.81 2.17 0.94
CA LEU A 81 9.37 1.53 -0.30
C LEU A 81 9.62 2.41 -1.54
N PRO A 82 9.84 1.81 -2.72
CA PRO A 82 9.63 2.51 -3.99
C PRO A 82 8.23 3.14 -4.03
N GLY A 83 8.15 4.43 -4.37
CA GLY A 83 6.89 5.20 -4.33
C GLY A 83 6.70 6.02 -3.04
N GLY A 84 7.35 5.64 -1.93
CA GLY A 84 7.35 6.39 -0.68
C GLY A 84 5.94 6.72 -0.16
N ASP A 85 5.66 8.00 0.03
CA ASP A 85 4.35 8.53 0.43
C ASP A 85 3.23 8.34 -0.61
N GLY A 86 3.56 7.90 -1.83
CA GLY A 86 2.62 7.55 -2.89
C GLY A 86 2.10 6.10 -2.84
N VAL A 87 2.52 5.33 -1.85
CA VAL A 87 2.06 3.95 -1.63
C VAL A 87 1.74 3.69 -0.16
N SER A 88 0.87 2.72 0.09
CA SER A 88 0.58 2.19 1.42
C SER A 88 0.45 0.66 1.34
N VAL A 89 0.77 -0.05 2.42
CA VAL A 89 0.60 -1.51 2.50
C VAL A 89 -0.56 -1.81 3.44
N LEU A 90 -1.58 -2.51 2.93
CA LEU A 90 -2.66 -3.04 3.76
C LEU A 90 -2.40 -4.51 4.08
N ARG A 91 -2.75 -4.93 5.30
CA ARG A 91 -2.89 -6.36 5.63
C ARG A 91 -4.36 -6.67 5.84
N SER A 92 -4.88 -7.65 5.14
CA SER A 92 -6.24 -8.15 5.37
C SER A 92 -6.25 -9.22 6.46
N TYR A 93 -7.41 -9.39 7.11
CA TYR A 93 -7.66 -10.50 8.04
C TYR A 93 -7.85 -11.83 7.32
#